data_AF-F9ZPR5-F1
#
_entry.id   AF-F9ZPR5-F1
#
_cell.length_a   1.000
_cell.length_b   1.000
_cell.length_c   1.000
_cell.angle_alpha   90.00
_cell.angle_beta   90.00
_cell.angle_gamma   90.00
#
_symmetry.space_group_name_H-M   'P 1'
#
loop_
_entity.id
_entity.type
_entity.pdbx_description
1 polymer ?
#
loop_
_entity_poly.entity_id
_entity_poly.type
_entity_poly.pdbx_seq_one_letter_code
_entity_poly.pdbx_strand_id
1 'polypeptide(L)'
;MPRNLSPRTQAIQAAKAKIGEILTGYAKSKDPSQAPTTKEQVLQVMAGVLMTPEAATAKYRQRCESYLERVIAVRGIPFVAVVGSGEGQPVHSCSGEWVADNFDLLLPEIRQQLDASVGRFFSYAETVFAHYEADFLSLLDDFLSDPPRLAKEIGPRVTPVKRELGYYTKWDRLLGVLTSFAFLNEVEYIFHRREGRYIAVEWRYSEADKQMDFAPESDHPTRDGAIYAVRDNWAIQKGMIVPGSVGYIDDTDIPGRQLGCMCDLRWISSLDELPEDMLTDAGREAVRISKEQFRQFMTGGWEKQSQSWIARMVAKIFGKKPD
;
A
#
# COMPACT_ATOMS: atom_id res chain seq x y z
N MET A 1 21.75 -30.37 -10.47
CA MET A 1 22.32 -29.27 -11.30
C MET A 1 22.51 -28.06 -10.40
N PRO A 2 23.71 -27.44 -10.34
CA PRO A 2 23.90 -26.22 -9.56
C PRO A 2 23.01 -25.10 -10.11
N ARG A 3 22.24 -24.43 -9.24
CA ARG A 3 21.44 -23.25 -9.63
C ARG A 3 22.40 -22.11 -9.95
N ASN A 4 22.40 -21.65 -11.20
CA ASN A 4 23.10 -20.43 -11.58
C ASN A 4 22.47 -19.24 -10.82
N LEU A 5 23.29 -18.51 -10.07
CA LEU A 5 22.87 -17.30 -9.36
C LEU A 5 22.55 -16.18 -10.36
N SER A 6 21.64 -15.27 -10.02
CA SER A 6 21.37 -14.11 -10.87
C SER A 6 22.59 -13.19 -10.96
N PRO A 7 22.78 -12.43 -12.07
CA PRO A 7 23.92 -11.50 -12.21
C PRO A 7 24.08 -10.54 -11.04
N ARG A 8 22.97 -9.96 -10.53
CA ARG A 8 22.98 -9.11 -9.33
C ARG A 8 23.49 -9.85 -8.09
N THR A 9 23.08 -11.10 -7.91
CA THR A 9 23.54 -11.92 -6.76
C THR A 9 25.04 -12.22 -6.87
N GLN A 10 25.54 -12.52 -8.08
CA GLN A 10 26.96 -12.74 -8.33
C GLN A 10 27.78 -11.47 -8.01
N ALA A 11 27.32 -10.30 -8.47
CA ALA A 11 27.97 -9.02 -8.18
C ALA A 11 28.03 -8.72 -6.67
N ILE A 12 26.95 -8.97 -5.92
CA ILE A 12 26.92 -8.80 -4.45
C ILE A 12 27.91 -9.75 -3.78
N GLN A 13 28.00 -11.01 -4.19
CA GLN A 13 28.97 -11.96 -3.61
C GLN A 13 30.42 -11.56 -3.93
N ALA A 14 30.69 -11.06 -5.15
CA ALA A 14 31.99 -10.53 -5.52
C ALA A 14 32.37 -9.30 -4.67
N ALA A 15 31.45 -8.36 -4.47
CA ALA A 15 31.67 -7.19 -3.60
C ALA A 15 31.96 -7.62 -2.15
N LYS A 16 31.20 -8.58 -1.61
CA LYS A 16 31.45 -9.15 -0.27
C LYS A 16 32.83 -9.80 -0.15
N ALA A 17 33.26 -10.54 -1.17
CA ALA A 17 34.59 -11.13 -1.20
C ALA A 17 35.66 -10.02 -1.20
N LYS A 18 35.50 -9.01 -2.07
CA LYS A 18 36.45 -7.91 -2.22
C LYS A 18 36.59 -7.06 -0.96
N ILE A 19 35.48 -6.72 -0.30
CA ILE A 19 35.51 -6.03 1.00
C ILE A 19 36.25 -6.89 2.03
N GLY A 20 35.99 -8.20 2.06
CA GLY A 20 36.71 -9.11 2.95
C GLY A 20 38.22 -9.12 2.74
N GLU A 21 38.67 -9.08 1.48
CA GLU A 21 40.09 -8.96 1.12
C GLU A 21 40.69 -7.63 1.60
N ILE A 22 40.02 -6.51 1.33
CA ILE A 22 40.45 -5.16 1.73
C ILE A 22 40.64 -5.07 3.25
N LEU A 23 39.62 -5.46 4.00
CA LEU A 23 39.63 -5.40 5.47
C LEU A 23 40.66 -6.36 6.08
N THR A 24 40.84 -7.55 5.48
CA THR A 24 41.88 -8.49 5.91
C THR A 24 43.28 -7.95 5.63
N GLY A 25 43.46 -7.27 4.49
CA GLY A 25 44.72 -6.60 4.13
C GLY A 25 45.08 -5.52 5.14
N TYR A 26 44.13 -4.63 5.46
CA TYR A 26 44.30 -3.59 6.48
C TYR A 26 44.63 -4.16 7.86
N ALA A 27 43.88 -5.15 8.34
CA ALA A 27 44.16 -5.77 9.65
C ALA A 27 45.56 -6.41 9.73
N LYS A 28 46.09 -6.93 8.60
CA LYS A 28 47.42 -7.52 8.53
C LYS A 28 48.55 -6.49 8.42
N SER A 29 48.31 -5.33 7.82
CA SER A 29 49.34 -4.28 7.68
C SER A 29 49.72 -3.68 9.04
N LYS A 30 48.78 -3.69 10.00
CA LYS A 30 48.93 -3.09 11.33
C LYS A 30 49.31 -1.60 11.26
N ASP A 31 48.91 -0.93 10.18
CA ASP A 31 49.22 0.46 9.90
C ASP A 31 47.92 1.31 9.96
N PRO A 32 47.65 2.00 11.09
CA PRO A 32 46.45 2.80 11.24
C PRO A 32 46.34 3.95 10.23
N SER A 33 47.45 4.41 9.64
CA SER A 33 47.43 5.49 8.65
C SER A 33 46.70 5.09 7.35
N GLN A 34 46.51 3.79 7.11
CA GLN A 34 45.78 3.26 5.96
C GLN A 34 44.26 3.25 6.16
N ALA A 35 43.75 3.57 7.36
CA ALA A 35 42.32 3.51 7.65
C ALA A 35 41.45 4.36 6.70
N PRO A 36 41.81 5.64 6.39
CA PRO A 36 41.01 6.46 5.47
C PRO A 36 40.95 5.86 4.06
N THR A 37 42.10 5.44 3.52
CA THR A 37 42.18 4.80 2.19
C THR A 37 41.41 3.48 2.15
N THR A 38 41.48 2.70 3.24
CA THR A 38 40.72 1.44 3.37
C THR A 38 39.22 1.70 3.36
N LYS A 39 38.77 2.72 4.10
CA LYS A 39 37.36 3.15 4.12
C LYS A 39 36.89 3.51 2.72
N GLU A 40 37.64 4.37 2.03
CA GLU A 40 37.32 4.80 0.66
C GLU A 40 37.22 3.62 -0.32
N GLN A 41 38.16 2.68 -0.27
CA GLN A 41 38.14 1.47 -1.11
C GLN A 41 36.89 0.61 -0.84
N VAL A 42 36.49 0.45 0.42
CA VAL A 42 35.28 -0.29 0.78
C VAL A 42 34.04 0.42 0.23
N LEU A 43 33.92 1.73 0.42
CA LEU A 43 32.80 2.53 -0.08
C LEU A 43 32.69 2.50 -1.60
N GLN A 44 33.83 2.53 -2.32
CA GLN A 44 33.84 2.42 -3.78
C GLN A 44 33.31 1.06 -4.25
N VAL A 45 33.70 -0.04 -3.58
CA VAL A 45 33.18 -1.37 -3.89
C VAL A 45 31.67 -1.46 -3.63
N MET A 46 31.18 -0.83 -2.56
CA MET A 46 29.75 -0.79 -2.24
C MET A 46 28.94 -0.01 -3.26
N ALA A 47 29.41 1.17 -3.65
CA ALA A 47 28.74 2.01 -4.63
C ALA A 47 28.48 1.27 -5.95
N GLY A 48 29.34 0.31 -6.32
CA GLY A 48 29.16 -0.53 -7.51
C GLY A 48 28.03 -1.57 -7.43
N VAL A 49 27.46 -1.83 -6.25
CA VAL A 49 26.40 -2.84 -6.05
C VAL A 49 25.12 -2.31 -5.40
N LEU A 50 25.16 -1.10 -4.86
CA LEU A 50 24.01 -0.45 -4.24
C LEU A 50 23.12 0.22 -5.29
N MET A 51 21.82 0.11 -5.09
CA MET A 51 20.85 0.94 -5.80
C MET A 51 20.75 2.28 -5.09
N THR A 52 20.76 3.38 -5.83
CA THR A 52 20.55 4.71 -5.25
C THR A 52 19.05 4.98 -5.05
N PRO A 53 18.68 5.89 -4.14
CA PRO A 53 17.29 6.34 -3.98
C PRO A 53 16.64 6.78 -5.30
N GLU A 54 17.37 7.49 -6.16
CA GLU A 54 16.88 7.97 -7.46
C GLU A 54 16.59 6.81 -8.41
N ALA A 55 17.50 5.83 -8.50
CA ALA A 55 17.33 4.66 -9.36
C ALA A 55 16.15 3.78 -8.91
N ALA A 56 15.99 3.60 -7.59
CA ALA A 56 14.86 2.89 -7.02
C ALA A 56 13.54 3.63 -7.30
N THR A 57 13.54 4.95 -7.18
CA THR A 57 12.38 5.82 -7.43
C THR A 57 11.98 5.82 -8.89
N ALA A 58 12.93 5.87 -9.82
CA ALA A 58 12.66 5.74 -11.25
C ALA A 58 11.97 4.40 -11.59
N LYS A 59 12.44 3.30 -10.97
CA LYS A 59 11.81 1.99 -11.11
C LYS A 59 10.42 1.93 -10.48
N TYR A 60 10.20 2.61 -9.35
CA TYR A 60 8.86 2.73 -8.76
C TYR A 60 7.91 3.51 -9.67
N ARG A 61 8.32 4.68 -10.16
CA ARG A 61 7.58 5.49 -11.13
C ARG A 61 7.15 4.67 -12.35
N GLN A 62 8.08 3.93 -12.95
CA GLN A 62 7.77 3.07 -14.10
C GLN A 62 6.67 2.03 -13.79
N ARG A 63 6.69 1.43 -12.58
CA ARG A 63 5.65 0.48 -12.15
C ARG A 63 4.29 1.18 -11.99
N CYS A 64 4.28 2.36 -11.38
CA CYS A 64 3.06 3.13 -11.19
C CYS A 64 2.48 3.63 -12.52
N GLU A 65 3.33 4.09 -13.45
CA GLU A 65 2.92 4.48 -14.80
C GLU A 65 2.35 3.29 -15.58
N SER A 66 3.01 2.13 -15.54
CA SER A 66 2.48 0.90 -16.16
C SER A 66 1.15 0.43 -15.53
N TYR A 67 0.96 0.65 -14.22
CA TYR A 67 -0.35 0.42 -13.60
C TYR A 67 -1.38 1.44 -14.08
N LEU A 68 -1.03 2.73 -14.14
CA LEU A 68 -1.92 3.79 -14.62
C LEU A 68 -2.34 3.58 -16.09
N GLU A 69 -1.43 3.14 -16.96
CA GLU A 69 -1.75 2.76 -18.34
C GLU A 69 -2.85 1.70 -18.40
N ARG A 70 -2.77 0.68 -17.53
CA ARG A 70 -3.81 -0.35 -17.42
C ARG A 70 -5.12 0.21 -16.87
N VAL A 71 -5.06 1.09 -15.87
CA VAL A 71 -6.23 1.78 -15.32
C VAL A 71 -6.94 2.62 -16.38
N ILE A 72 -6.18 3.36 -17.20
CA ILE A 72 -6.69 4.13 -18.34
C ILE A 72 -7.32 3.21 -19.39
N ALA A 73 -6.65 2.11 -19.74
CA ALA A 73 -7.12 1.18 -20.77
C ALA A 73 -8.48 0.55 -20.44
N VAL A 74 -8.74 0.27 -19.16
CA VAL A 74 -10.02 -0.32 -18.71
C VAL A 74 -10.98 0.69 -18.08
N ARG A 75 -10.59 1.97 -18.00
CA ARG A 75 -11.33 3.05 -17.32
C ARG A 75 -11.77 2.66 -15.90
N GLY A 76 -10.85 2.09 -15.12
CA GLY A 76 -11.09 1.65 -13.74
C GLY A 76 -9.97 0.75 -13.21
N ILE A 77 -10.19 0.05 -12.10
CA ILE A 77 -9.20 -0.85 -11.49
C ILE A 77 -9.06 -2.09 -12.38
N PRO A 78 -7.85 -2.39 -12.91
CA PRO A 78 -7.64 -3.54 -13.76
C PRO A 78 -7.73 -4.84 -12.95
N PHE A 79 -8.58 -5.75 -13.43
CA PHE A 79 -8.75 -7.10 -12.93
C PHE A 79 -8.50 -8.11 -14.04
N VAL A 80 -7.72 -9.14 -13.73
CA VAL A 80 -7.51 -10.29 -14.61
C VAL A 80 -8.19 -11.48 -13.98
N ALA A 81 -9.23 -12.01 -14.61
CA ALA A 81 -9.86 -13.23 -14.16
C ALA A 81 -8.85 -14.39 -14.33
N VAL A 82 -8.49 -15.08 -13.26
CA VAL A 82 -7.63 -16.26 -13.37
C VAL A 82 -8.53 -17.46 -13.72
N VAL A 83 -8.91 -17.57 -14.98
CA VAL A 83 -9.73 -18.69 -15.49
C VAL A 83 -8.89 -19.54 -16.44
N GLY A 84 -8.15 -20.49 -15.89
CA GLY A 84 -7.32 -21.41 -16.69
C GLY A 84 -6.06 -20.77 -17.26
N SER A 85 -4.99 -21.55 -17.36
CA SER A 85 -3.62 -21.15 -17.72
C SER A 85 -3.46 -20.80 -19.20
N GLY A 86 -4.23 -19.84 -19.72
CA GLY A 86 -4.07 -19.29 -21.06
C GLY A 86 -3.41 -17.91 -21.01
N GLU A 87 -2.31 -17.73 -21.74
CA GLU A 87 -1.77 -16.40 -22.04
C GLU A 87 -2.80 -15.61 -22.89
N GLY A 88 -2.97 -14.31 -22.62
CA GLY A 88 -3.86 -13.44 -23.38
C GLY A 88 -5.27 -13.23 -22.81
N GLN A 89 -5.47 -13.45 -21.51
CA GLN A 89 -6.75 -13.14 -20.85
C GLN A 89 -7.10 -11.65 -20.99
N PRO A 90 -8.34 -11.30 -21.35
CA PRO A 90 -8.79 -9.91 -21.39
C PRO A 90 -8.72 -9.29 -19.98
N VAL A 91 -8.21 -8.06 -19.90
CA VAL A 91 -8.22 -7.26 -18.67
C VAL A 91 -9.54 -6.51 -18.60
N HIS A 92 -10.27 -6.64 -17.49
CA HIS A 92 -11.55 -5.98 -17.25
C HIS A 92 -11.43 -4.97 -16.11
N SER A 93 -12.37 -4.03 -16.02
CA SER A 93 -12.50 -3.14 -14.86
C SER A 93 -13.40 -3.76 -13.80
N CYS A 94 -13.07 -3.62 -12.53
CA CYS A 94 -13.95 -3.96 -11.40
C CYS A 94 -14.56 -2.73 -10.70
N SER A 95 -14.38 -1.52 -11.23
CA SER A 95 -14.78 -0.26 -10.55
C SER A 95 -16.22 0.20 -10.79
N GLY A 96 -17.05 -0.60 -11.47
CA GLY A 96 -18.45 -0.25 -11.78
C GLY A 96 -18.61 0.75 -12.94
N GLU A 97 -19.86 0.88 -13.41
CA GLU A 97 -20.19 1.71 -14.59
C GLU A 97 -19.95 3.20 -14.35
N TRP A 98 -20.28 3.71 -13.16
CA TRP A 98 -20.12 5.14 -12.85
C TRP A 98 -18.68 5.60 -13.00
N VAL A 99 -17.70 4.82 -12.53
CA VAL A 99 -16.27 5.15 -12.66
C VAL A 99 -15.86 5.18 -14.12
N ALA A 100 -16.31 4.22 -14.93
CA ALA A 100 -15.99 4.17 -16.36
C ALA A 100 -16.56 5.37 -17.12
N ASP A 101 -17.81 5.75 -16.82
CA ASP A 101 -18.50 6.89 -17.45
C ASP A 101 -17.88 8.24 -17.06
N ASN A 102 -17.39 8.36 -15.83
CA ASN A 102 -16.82 9.60 -15.28
C ASN A 102 -15.27 9.62 -15.26
N PHE A 103 -14.61 8.61 -15.84
CA PHE A 103 -13.16 8.41 -15.71
C PHE A 103 -12.32 9.63 -16.10
N ASP A 104 -12.73 10.33 -17.16
CA ASP A 104 -11.97 11.49 -17.67
C ASP A 104 -11.98 12.67 -16.66
N LEU A 105 -13.00 12.75 -15.79
CA LEU A 105 -13.05 13.71 -14.68
C LEU A 105 -12.14 13.31 -13.51
N LEU A 106 -11.89 12.01 -13.35
CA LEU A 106 -11.06 11.45 -12.27
C LEU A 106 -9.57 11.45 -12.63
N LEU A 107 -9.25 11.30 -13.91
CA LEU A 107 -7.87 11.14 -14.40
C LEU A 107 -6.89 12.25 -13.96
N PRO A 108 -7.26 13.54 -13.92
CA PRO A 108 -6.36 14.59 -13.42
C PRO A 108 -5.95 14.36 -11.95
N GLU A 109 -6.89 13.95 -11.10
CA GLU A 109 -6.64 13.67 -9.68
C GLU A 109 -5.76 12.42 -9.52
N ILE A 110 -5.98 11.38 -10.34
CA ILE A 110 -5.15 10.18 -10.35
C ILE A 110 -3.70 10.50 -10.73
N ARG A 111 -3.49 11.34 -11.75
CA ARG A 111 -2.14 11.79 -12.16
C ARG A 111 -1.45 12.62 -11.07
N GLN A 112 -2.20 13.48 -10.40
CA GLN A 112 -1.67 14.21 -9.24
C GLN A 112 -1.22 13.23 -8.13
N GLN A 113 -2.00 12.19 -7.84
CA GLN A 113 -1.62 11.18 -6.85
C GLN A 113 -0.49 10.26 -7.29
N LEU A 114 -0.28 10.06 -8.59
CA LEU A 114 0.91 9.39 -9.12
C LEU A 114 2.17 10.16 -8.71
N ASP A 115 2.22 11.46 -9.01
CA ASP A 115 3.40 12.27 -8.69
C ASP A 115 3.61 12.40 -7.18
N ALA A 116 2.54 12.57 -6.41
CA ALA A 116 2.62 12.60 -4.95
C ALA A 116 3.12 11.25 -4.38
N SER A 117 2.64 10.12 -4.90
CA SER A 117 3.10 8.78 -4.51
C SER A 117 4.58 8.57 -4.84
N VAL A 118 5.03 9.02 -6.01
CA VAL A 118 6.46 8.94 -6.38
C VAL A 118 7.31 9.82 -5.47
N GLY A 119 6.83 11.02 -5.13
CA GLY A 119 7.50 11.91 -4.17
C GLY A 119 7.65 11.27 -2.78
N ARG A 120 6.56 10.71 -2.23
CA ARG A 120 6.59 9.96 -0.96
C ARG A 120 7.57 8.80 -1.01
N PHE A 121 7.54 8.01 -2.10
CA PHE A 121 8.47 6.90 -2.27
C PHE A 121 9.93 7.37 -2.25
N PHE A 122 10.26 8.50 -2.86
CA PHE A 122 11.61 9.06 -2.82
C PHE A 122 12.04 9.39 -1.39
N SER A 123 11.20 10.08 -0.61
CA SER A 123 11.50 10.39 0.80
C SER A 123 11.69 9.13 1.64
N TYR A 124 10.90 8.07 1.38
CA TYR A 124 11.10 6.77 2.02
C TYR A 124 12.38 6.08 1.57
N ALA A 125 12.75 6.22 0.30
CA ALA A 125 13.99 5.68 -0.23
C ALA A 125 15.20 6.33 0.45
N GLU A 126 15.20 7.66 0.64
CA GLU A 126 16.26 8.35 1.38
C GLU A 126 16.35 7.86 2.83
N THR A 127 15.20 7.77 3.52
CA THR A 127 15.15 7.35 4.93
C THR A 127 15.68 5.92 5.11
N VAL A 128 15.16 4.97 4.32
CA VAL A 128 15.57 3.56 4.40
C VAL A 128 17.03 3.38 3.97
N PHE A 129 17.47 4.10 2.93
CA PHE A 129 18.85 4.05 2.46
C PHE A 129 19.82 4.56 3.53
N ALA A 130 19.54 5.72 4.12
CA ALA A 130 20.37 6.32 5.15
C ALA A 130 20.45 5.47 6.42
N HIS A 131 19.36 4.77 6.78
CA HIS A 131 19.36 3.82 7.89
C HIS A 131 20.39 2.69 7.69
N TYR A 132 20.34 1.99 6.55
CA TYR A 132 21.30 0.93 6.26
C TYR A 132 22.71 1.46 6.01
N GLU A 133 22.84 2.70 5.50
CA GLU A 133 24.14 3.37 5.38
C GLU A 133 24.79 3.56 6.75
N ALA A 134 24.04 4.11 7.71
CA ALA A 134 24.51 4.37 9.06
C ALA A 134 24.95 3.07 9.76
N ASP A 135 24.13 2.01 9.69
CA ASP A 135 24.46 0.70 10.28
C ASP A 135 25.74 0.11 9.69
N PHE A 136 25.88 0.18 8.36
CA PHE A 136 27.08 -0.30 7.70
C PHE A 136 28.32 0.53 8.08
N LEU A 137 28.20 1.86 8.05
CA LEU A 137 29.30 2.77 8.37
C LEU A 137 29.75 2.61 9.82
N SER A 138 28.83 2.41 10.76
CA SER A 138 29.15 2.13 12.16
C SER A 138 30.02 0.88 12.29
N LEU A 139 29.62 -0.23 11.67
CA LEU A 139 30.40 -1.47 11.71
C LEU A 139 31.77 -1.36 11.03
N LEU A 140 31.85 -0.58 9.95
CA LEU A 140 33.10 -0.33 9.25
C LEU A 140 34.03 0.54 10.10
N ASP A 141 33.51 1.61 10.69
CA ASP A 141 34.30 2.51 11.53
C ASP A 141 34.80 1.80 12.79
N ASP A 142 33.96 0.98 13.44
CA ASP A 142 34.36 0.13 14.56
C ASP A 142 35.48 -0.85 14.20
N PHE A 143 35.44 -1.41 12.98
CA PHE A 143 36.50 -2.29 12.49
C PHE A 143 37.81 -1.53 12.23
N LEU A 144 37.72 -0.32 11.67
CA LEU A 144 38.89 0.49 11.30
C LEU A 144 39.56 1.14 12.52
N SER A 145 38.79 1.55 13.52
CA SER A 145 39.29 2.19 14.74
C SER A 145 39.99 1.21 15.69
N ASP A 146 39.54 -0.05 15.71
CA ASP A 146 40.13 -1.11 16.51
C ASP A 146 40.33 -2.37 15.63
N PRO A 147 41.39 -2.45 14.81
CA PRO A 147 41.58 -3.62 13.97
C PRO A 147 41.95 -4.86 14.80
N PRO A 148 41.48 -6.06 14.41
CA PRO A 148 41.84 -7.31 15.08
C PRO A 148 43.35 -7.55 15.11
N ARG A 149 43.88 -7.94 16.27
CA ARG A 149 45.33 -8.09 16.48
C ARG A 149 45.83 -9.49 16.14
N LEU A 150 44.98 -10.50 16.34
CA LEU A 150 45.30 -11.90 16.06
C LEU A 150 44.64 -12.36 14.77
N ALA A 151 45.35 -13.18 13.98
CA ALA A 151 44.84 -13.70 12.71
C ALA A 151 43.49 -14.43 12.84
N LYS A 152 43.27 -15.12 13.98
CA LYS A 152 42.01 -15.83 14.28
C LYS A 152 40.81 -14.90 14.51
N GLU A 153 41.05 -13.61 14.82
CA GLU A 153 40.00 -12.62 15.12
C GLU A 153 39.53 -11.89 13.86
N ILE A 154 40.32 -11.91 12.78
CA ILE A 154 40.02 -11.17 11.55
C ILE A 154 38.70 -11.65 10.93
N GLY A 155 38.56 -12.96 10.70
CA GLY A 155 37.35 -13.54 10.09
C GLY A 155 36.06 -13.19 10.86
N PRO A 156 36.00 -13.43 12.18
CA PRO A 156 34.86 -13.04 13.02
C PRO A 156 34.50 -11.55 12.95
N ARG A 157 35.48 -10.63 12.81
CA ARG A 157 35.21 -9.18 12.73
C ARG A 157 34.84 -8.69 11.33
N VAL A 158 35.34 -9.33 10.28
CA VAL A 158 34.96 -9.02 8.88
C VAL A 158 33.55 -9.52 8.56
N THR A 159 33.11 -10.61 9.20
CA THR A 159 31.83 -11.26 8.92
C THR A 159 30.60 -10.35 9.12
N PRO A 160 30.47 -9.60 10.24
CA PRO A 160 29.40 -8.62 10.42
C PRO A 160 29.33 -7.58 9.30
N VAL A 161 30.45 -6.98 8.91
CA VAL A 161 30.50 -5.98 7.82
C VAL A 161 30.00 -6.57 6.49
N LYS A 162 30.47 -7.79 6.14
CA LYS A 162 30.00 -8.51 4.93
C LYS A 162 28.52 -8.89 5.01
N ARG A 163 28.01 -9.19 6.20
CA ARG A 163 26.60 -9.50 6.42
C ARG A 163 25.77 -8.25 6.19
N GLU A 164 26.20 -7.11 6.74
CA GLU A 164 25.49 -5.83 6.66
C GLU A 164 25.37 -5.31 5.23
N LEU A 165 26.44 -5.41 4.43
CA LEU A 165 26.33 -5.15 2.99
C LEU A 165 25.22 -6.00 2.33
N GLY A 166 24.99 -7.22 2.81
CA GLY A 166 23.93 -8.10 2.32
C GLY A 166 22.51 -7.63 2.64
N TYR A 167 22.31 -6.94 3.76
CA TYR A 167 21.05 -6.31 4.10
C TYR A 167 20.90 -5.01 3.33
N TYR A 168 21.93 -4.17 3.34
CA TYR A 168 21.95 -2.91 2.62
C TYR A 168 21.65 -3.10 1.13
N THR A 169 22.27 -4.06 0.45
CA THR A 169 21.99 -4.35 -0.98
C THR A 169 20.57 -4.81 -1.31
N LYS A 170 19.72 -5.01 -0.30
CA LYS A 170 18.30 -5.41 -0.44
C LYS A 170 17.32 -4.32 0.01
N TRP A 171 17.80 -3.16 0.45
CA TRP A 171 16.98 -2.06 0.96
C TRP A 171 15.84 -1.69 -0.02
N ASP A 172 16.14 -1.63 -1.33
CA ASP A 172 15.19 -1.28 -2.40
C ASP A 172 14.06 -2.30 -2.52
N ARG A 173 14.38 -3.58 -2.29
CA ARG A 173 13.41 -4.66 -2.35
C ARG A 173 12.49 -4.60 -1.13
N LEU A 174 13.02 -4.33 0.05
CA LEU A 174 12.23 -4.15 1.26
C LEU A 174 11.25 -2.99 1.06
N LEU A 175 11.75 -1.81 0.73
CA LEU A 175 10.91 -0.65 0.47
C LEU A 175 9.86 -0.92 -0.63
N GLY A 176 10.27 -1.62 -1.70
CA GLY A 176 9.37 -2.02 -2.76
C GLY A 176 8.23 -2.93 -2.30
N VAL A 177 8.44 -3.77 -1.27
CA VAL A 177 7.38 -4.57 -0.64
C VAL A 177 6.46 -3.66 0.19
N LEU A 178 7.03 -2.81 1.05
CA LEU A 178 6.30 -1.89 1.93
C LEU A 178 5.36 -0.94 1.17
N THR A 179 5.72 -0.61 -0.08
CA THR A 179 5.01 0.37 -0.91
C THR A 179 4.25 -0.28 -2.09
N SER A 180 4.14 -1.61 -2.12
CA SER A 180 3.59 -2.36 -3.27
C SER A 180 2.20 -1.91 -3.69
N PHE A 181 1.36 -1.56 -2.70
CA PHE A 181 -0.03 -1.19 -2.91
C PHE A 181 -0.31 0.31 -2.75
N ALA A 182 0.70 1.13 -2.42
CA ALA A 182 0.49 2.53 -2.06
C ALA A 182 -0.25 3.30 -3.16
N PHE A 183 0.23 3.27 -4.40
CA PHE A 183 -0.44 3.96 -5.51
C PHE A 183 -1.78 3.32 -5.90
N LEU A 184 -1.90 1.99 -5.81
CA LEU A 184 -3.17 1.31 -6.06
C LEU A 184 -4.25 1.80 -5.09
N ASN A 185 -3.93 1.85 -3.79
CA ASN A 185 -4.84 2.31 -2.74
C ASN A 185 -5.28 3.76 -2.95
N GLU A 186 -4.41 4.64 -3.48
CA GLU A 186 -4.81 6.01 -3.85
C GLU A 186 -5.85 6.02 -4.98
N VAL A 187 -5.68 5.18 -6.00
CA VAL A 187 -6.65 5.06 -7.09
C VAL A 187 -7.99 4.54 -6.58
N GLU A 188 -7.98 3.49 -5.76
CA GLU A 188 -9.20 2.95 -5.14
C GLU A 188 -9.89 4.01 -4.26
N TYR A 189 -9.11 4.74 -3.47
CA TYR A 189 -9.62 5.82 -2.62
C TYR A 189 -10.32 6.91 -3.44
N ILE A 190 -9.72 7.37 -4.54
CA ILE A 190 -10.35 8.35 -5.44
C ILE A 190 -11.67 7.81 -5.97
N PHE A 191 -11.71 6.56 -6.44
CA PHE A 191 -12.91 5.96 -7.01
C PHE A 191 -14.04 5.84 -5.98
N HIS A 192 -13.76 5.25 -4.82
CA HIS A 192 -14.75 5.07 -3.76
C HIS A 192 -15.29 6.41 -3.23
N ARG A 193 -14.41 7.41 -3.07
CA ARG A 193 -14.81 8.75 -2.61
C ARG A 193 -15.71 9.47 -3.62
N ARG A 194 -15.48 9.27 -4.92
CA ARG A 194 -16.16 10.01 -6.00
C ARG A 194 -17.44 9.32 -6.50
N GLU A 195 -17.52 7.99 -6.43
CA GLU A 195 -18.69 7.23 -6.89
C GLU A 195 -19.97 7.58 -6.12
N GLY A 196 -19.84 8.09 -4.90
CA GLY A 196 -20.98 8.51 -4.07
C GLY A 196 -21.80 7.35 -3.50
N ARG A 197 -21.39 6.09 -3.73
CA ARG A 197 -22.00 4.89 -3.15
C ARG A 197 -21.78 4.79 -1.65
N TYR A 198 -20.57 5.13 -1.21
CA TYR A 198 -20.15 5.00 0.18
C TYR A 198 -20.48 6.25 0.96
N ILE A 199 -20.96 6.04 2.19
CA ILE A 199 -21.43 7.10 3.07
C ILE A 199 -20.45 7.36 4.23
N ALA A 200 -19.67 6.34 4.59
CA ALA A 200 -18.64 6.40 5.59
C ALA A 200 -17.54 5.38 5.31
N VAL A 201 -16.50 5.40 6.13
CA VAL A 201 -15.40 4.44 6.09
C VAL A 201 -14.92 4.18 7.51
N GLU A 202 -14.75 2.91 7.85
CA GLU A 202 -14.10 2.48 9.08
C GLU A 202 -12.60 2.30 8.83
N TRP A 203 -11.79 2.93 9.68
CA TRP A 203 -10.37 2.66 9.75
C TRP A 203 -10.11 1.35 10.46
N ARG A 204 -9.30 0.49 9.86
CA ARG A 204 -8.94 -0.81 10.41
C ARG A 204 -7.44 -0.89 10.62
N TYR A 205 -7.06 -0.98 11.88
CA TYR A 205 -5.67 -1.09 12.27
C TYR A 205 -5.14 -2.50 12.02
N SER A 206 -3.89 -2.58 11.57
CA SER A 206 -3.19 -3.85 11.38
C SER A 206 -2.10 -4.00 12.44
N GLU A 207 -2.18 -5.06 13.25
CA GLU A 207 -1.14 -5.43 14.21
C GLU A 207 0.23 -5.70 13.55
N ALA A 208 0.26 -5.88 12.22
CA ALA A 208 1.50 -5.99 11.46
C ALA A 208 2.36 -4.72 11.56
N ASP A 209 1.76 -3.53 11.78
CA ASP A 209 2.50 -2.25 11.92
C ASP A 209 3.56 -2.32 13.04
N LYS A 210 3.30 -3.06 14.13
CA LYS A 210 4.24 -3.25 15.25
C LYS A 210 5.44 -4.15 14.92
N GLN A 211 5.36 -4.91 13.83
CA GLN A 211 6.38 -5.88 13.44
C GLN A 211 7.30 -5.34 12.34
N MET A 212 7.08 -4.09 11.91
CA MET A 212 7.82 -3.48 10.81
C MET A 212 9.09 -2.80 11.31
N ASP A 213 10.20 -2.99 10.58
CA ASP A 213 11.47 -2.29 10.85
C ASP A 213 11.34 -0.76 10.68
N PHE A 214 10.34 -0.32 9.90
CA PHE A 214 10.00 1.08 9.69
C PHE A 214 8.52 1.28 10.05
N ALA A 215 8.24 1.52 11.33
CA ALA A 215 6.88 1.76 11.80
C ALA A 215 6.33 3.11 11.31
N PRO A 216 5.00 3.25 11.16
CA PRO A 216 4.38 4.54 10.85
C PRO A 216 4.71 5.60 11.89
N GLU A 217 4.79 6.86 11.46
CA GLU A 217 5.10 7.99 12.34
C GLU A 217 3.95 8.32 13.29
N SER A 218 2.71 8.10 12.85
CA SER A 218 1.52 8.42 13.64
C SER A 218 0.93 7.20 14.36
N ASP A 219 0.27 7.45 15.50
CA ASP A 219 -0.34 6.42 16.34
C ASP A 219 -1.64 5.87 15.72
N HIS A 220 -1.48 5.00 14.73
CA HIS A 220 -2.59 4.33 14.04
C HIS A 220 -3.49 3.47 14.94
N PRO A 221 -3.00 2.78 15.99
CA PRO A 221 -3.87 2.05 16.93
C PRO A 221 -5.03 2.88 17.49
N THR A 222 -4.82 4.18 17.73
CA THR A 222 -5.89 5.07 18.25
C THR A 222 -7.02 5.34 17.26
N ARG A 223 -6.80 5.03 15.98
CA ARG A 223 -7.78 5.19 14.90
C ARG A 223 -8.57 3.92 14.64
N ASP A 224 -8.23 2.79 15.27
CA ASP A 224 -8.91 1.53 15.02
C ASP A 224 -10.42 1.61 15.33
N GLY A 225 -11.25 1.20 14.38
CA GLY A 225 -12.70 1.29 14.48
C GLY A 225 -13.27 2.71 14.35
N ALA A 226 -12.44 3.73 14.13
CA ALA A 226 -12.93 5.08 13.89
C ALA A 226 -13.67 5.14 12.54
N ILE A 227 -14.91 5.68 12.58
CA ILE A 227 -15.77 5.77 11.40
C ILE A 227 -15.83 7.23 10.94
N TYR A 228 -15.26 7.48 9.76
CA TYR A 228 -15.21 8.80 9.13
C TYR A 228 -16.31 8.93 8.08
N ALA A 229 -16.92 10.11 7.97
CA ALA A 229 -17.87 10.39 6.89
C ALA A 229 -17.16 10.54 5.54
N VAL A 230 -17.80 10.10 4.47
CA VAL A 230 -17.38 10.40 3.10
C VAL A 230 -18.10 11.68 2.65
N ARG A 231 -17.37 12.67 2.11
CA ARG A 231 -17.98 13.94 1.70
C ARG A 231 -18.93 13.77 0.51
N ASP A 232 -19.95 14.63 0.44
CA ASP A 232 -20.90 14.73 -0.68
C ASP A 232 -21.66 13.44 -1.03
N ASN A 233 -21.78 12.51 -0.08
CA ASN A 233 -22.52 11.26 -0.30
C ASN A 233 -24.04 11.46 -0.26
N TRP A 234 -24.77 10.48 -0.80
CA TRP A 234 -26.23 10.53 -0.94
C TRP A 234 -26.97 10.67 0.41
N ALA A 235 -26.44 10.11 1.50
CA ALA A 235 -27.09 10.13 2.80
C ALA A 235 -26.97 11.51 3.48
N ILE A 236 -25.82 12.18 3.32
CA ILE A 236 -25.66 13.59 3.74
C ILE A 236 -26.61 14.48 2.92
N GLN A 237 -26.67 14.30 1.61
CA GLN A 237 -27.56 15.10 0.74
C GLN A 237 -29.04 14.95 1.11
N LYS A 238 -29.45 13.77 1.60
CA LYS A 238 -30.81 13.51 2.10
C LYS A 238 -31.02 13.92 3.56
N GLY A 239 -30.02 14.50 4.21
CA GLY A 239 -30.07 14.87 5.64
C GLY A 239 -30.25 13.67 6.56
N MET A 240 -29.84 12.47 6.15
CA MET A 240 -29.99 11.24 6.92
C MET A 240 -28.83 11.04 7.90
N ILE A 241 -27.65 11.55 7.57
CA ILE A 241 -26.46 11.44 8.42
C ILE A 241 -25.78 12.79 8.60
N VAL A 242 -25.01 12.89 9.68
CA VAL A 242 -24.06 13.97 9.95
C VAL A 242 -22.67 13.36 10.16
N PRO A 243 -21.58 14.12 9.95
CA PRO A 243 -20.24 13.66 10.31
C PRO A 243 -20.17 13.33 11.80
N GLY A 244 -19.52 12.21 12.12
CA GLY A 244 -19.24 11.85 13.51
C GLY A 244 -18.18 12.76 14.13
N SER A 245 -17.83 12.48 15.39
CA SER A 245 -16.81 13.25 16.14
C SER A 245 -15.43 13.28 15.47
N VAL A 246 -15.10 12.27 14.66
CA VAL A 246 -13.83 12.17 13.92
C VAL A 246 -13.85 12.87 12.55
N GLY A 247 -14.99 13.41 12.12
CA GLY A 247 -15.10 14.22 10.91
C GLY A 247 -15.13 13.42 9.59
N TYR A 248 -14.46 13.96 8.57
CA TYR A 248 -14.43 13.38 7.22
C TYR A 248 -13.11 12.66 6.93
N ILE A 249 -13.15 11.63 6.08
CA ILE A 249 -11.94 10.87 5.73
C ILE A 249 -10.92 11.69 4.92
N ASP A 250 -11.37 12.68 4.15
CA ASP A 250 -10.48 13.54 3.36
C ASP A 250 -9.67 14.55 4.20
N ASP A 251 -10.05 14.71 5.47
CA ASP A 251 -9.31 15.52 6.45
C ASP A 251 -8.19 14.70 7.16
N THR A 252 -8.08 13.39 6.87
CA THR A 252 -7.15 12.47 7.52
C THR A 252 -6.17 11.85 6.52
N ASP A 253 -4.96 11.50 6.98
CA ASP A 253 -3.98 10.74 6.21
C ASP A 253 -4.44 9.28 6.07
N ILE A 254 -4.66 8.79 4.85
CA ILE A 254 -5.24 7.46 4.60
C ILE A 254 -4.20 6.34 4.75
N PRO A 255 -4.62 5.09 4.99
CA PRO A 255 -3.72 3.96 5.07
C PRO A 255 -2.85 3.78 3.82
N GLY A 256 -1.60 3.38 4.04
CA GLY A 256 -0.62 3.14 2.97
C GLY A 256 0.11 4.39 2.47
N ARG A 257 -0.23 5.59 2.99
CA ARG A 257 0.55 6.79 2.72
C ARG A 257 1.84 6.83 3.51
N GLN A 258 1.85 6.43 4.77
CA GLN A 258 3.05 6.37 5.63
C GLN A 258 3.88 5.10 5.39
N LEU A 259 5.21 5.21 5.56
CA LEU A 259 6.10 4.06 5.47
C LEU A 259 5.73 2.99 6.51
N GLY A 260 5.60 1.75 6.04
CA GLY A 260 5.30 0.59 6.89
C GLY A 260 3.86 0.50 7.41
N CYS A 261 2.96 1.38 6.98
CA CYS A 261 1.54 1.29 7.30
C CYS A 261 0.87 0.13 6.55
N MET A 262 0.32 -0.83 7.29
CA MET A 262 -0.42 -2.00 6.80
C MET A 262 -1.91 -1.94 7.15
N CYS A 263 -2.39 -0.82 7.69
CA CYS A 263 -3.81 -0.55 7.93
C CYS A 263 -4.63 -0.59 6.63
N ASP A 264 -5.94 -0.79 6.73
CA ASP A 264 -6.89 -0.74 5.62
C ASP A 264 -8.15 0.07 5.95
N LEU A 265 -8.96 0.30 4.91
CA LEU A 265 -10.22 1.03 5.00
C LEU A 265 -11.37 0.10 4.63
N ARG A 266 -12.35 -0.06 5.54
CA ARG A 266 -13.63 -0.68 5.20
C ARG A 266 -14.65 0.37 4.85
N TRP A 267 -15.02 0.41 3.58
CA TRP A 267 -16.03 1.33 3.08
C TRP A 267 -17.45 0.89 3.45
N ILE A 268 -18.25 1.82 3.97
CA ILE A 268 -19.61 1.59 4.45
C ILE A 268 -20.60 2.26 3.50
N SER A 269 -21.64 1.53 3.10
CA SER A 269 -22.69 2.02 2.18
C SER A 269 -24.10 2.00 2.78
N SER A 270 -24.26 1.38 3.95
CA SER A 270 -25.54 1.18 4.61
C SER A 270 -25.65 2.05 5.88
N LEU A 271 -26.87 2.54 6.16
CA LEU A 271 -27.11 3.39 7.34
C LEU A 271 -27.06 2.60 8.65
N ASP A 272 -27.38 1.32 8.63
CA ASP A 272 -27.46 0.46 9.83
C ASP A 272 -26.10 -0.01 10.34
N GLU A 273 -25.04 0.20 9.56
CA GLU A 273 -23.65 -0.01 9.97
C GLU A 273 -23.01 1.24 10.60
N LEU A 274 -23.71 2.39 10.59
CA LEU A 274 -23.21 3.62 11.19
C LEU A 274 -23.46 3.67 12.70
N PRO A 275 -22.59 4.36 13.46
CA PRO A 275 -22.83 4.62 14.87
C PRO A 275 -24.02 5.60 15.04
N GLU A 276 -24.72 5.49 16.16
CA GLU A 276 -25.96 6.23 16.43
C GLU A 276 -25.77 7.76 16.41
N ASP A 277 -24.58 8.24 16.77
CA ASP A 277 -24.24 9.67 16.78
C ASP A 277 -24.07 10.27 15.38
N MET A 278 -23.84 9.43 14.36
CA MET A 278 -23.83 9.86 12.95
C MET A 278 -25.22 9.88 12.32
N LEU A 279 -26.21 9.19 12.91
CA LEU A 279 -27.56 9.14 12.40
C LEU A 279 -28.36 10.37 12.86
N THR A 280 -29.08 10.99 11.94
CA THR A 280 -30.14 11.95 12.27
C THR A 280 -31.44 11.21 12.62
N ASP A 281 -32.48 11.94 13.04
CA ASP A 281 -33.81 11.35 13.21
C ASP A 281 -34.34 10.73 11.91
N ALA A 282 -34.07 11.38 10.77
CA ALA A 282 -34.43 10.85 9.46
C ALA A 282 -33.65 9.57 9.11
N GLY A 283 -32.37 9.51 9.47
CA GLY A 283 -31.53 8.32 9.30
C GLY A 283 -32.00 7.14 10.15
N ARG A 284 -32.26 7.38 11.44
CA ARG A 284 -32.79 6.37 12.37
C ARG A 284 -34.11 5.79 11.88
N GLU A 285 -35.02 6.65 11.42
CA GLU A 285 -36.31 6.21 10.88
C GLU A 285 -36.13 5.37 9.60
N ALA A 286 -35.24 5.77 8.70
CA ALA A 286 -34.93 5.00 7.49
C ALA A 286 -34.37 3.60 7.83
N VAL A 287 -33.46 3.50 8.80
CA VAL A 287 -32.94 2.21 9.31
C VAL A 287 -34.06 1.36 9.87
N ARG A 288 -34.96 1.94 10.68
CA ARG A 288 -36.10 1.24 11.27
C ARG A 288 -37.03 0.66 10.21
N ILE A 289 -37.38 1.46 9.20
CA ILE A 289 -38.22 1.04 8.07
C ILE A 289 -37.54 -0.10 7.29
N SER A 290 -36.25 0.03 6.98
CA SER A 290 -35.48 -0.99 6.26
C SER A 290 -35.46 -2.32 7.01
N LYS A 291 -35.18 -2.31 8.32
CA LYS A 291 -35.18 -3.52 9.17
C LYS A 291 -36.56 -4.17 9.23
N GLU A 292 -37.63 -3.39 9.29
CA GLU A 292 -39.01 -3.92 9.27
C GLU A 292 -39.37 -4.53 7.92
N GLN A 293 -39.02 -3.88 6.80
CA GLN A 293 -39.23 -4.43 5.46
C GLN A 293 -38.46 -5.75 5.26
N PHE A 294 -37.21 -5.81 5.72
CA PHE A 294 -36.41 -7.03 5.66
C PHE A 294 -37.02 -8.15 6.53
N ARG A 295 -37.49 -7.83 7.74
CA ARG A 295 -38.21 -8.78 8.60
C ARG A 295 -39.45 -9.34 7.91
N GLN A 296 -40.29 -8.47 7.33
CA GLN A 296 -41.49 -8.89 6.60
C GLN A 296 -41.17 -9.78 5.40
N PHE A 297 -40.10 -9.47 4.68
CA PHE A 297 -39.61 -10.32 3.60
C PHE A 297 -39.22 -11.71 4.11
N MET A 298 -38.45 -11.79 5.20
CA MET A 298 -37.99 -13.05 5.80
C MET A 298 -39.13 -13.90 6.40
N THR A 299 -40.20 -13.28 6.91
CA THR A 299 -41.35 -13.99 7.51
C THR A 299 -42.44 -14.38 6.50
N GLY A 300 -42.11 -14.53 5.23
CA GLY A 300 -43.04 -15.01 4.20
C GLY A 300 -43.73 -13.92 3.37
N GLY A 301 -43.32 -12.66 3.48
CA GLY A 301 -43.82 -11.56 2.64
C GLY A 301 -43.54 -11.74 1.14
N TRP A 302 -42.61 -12.64 0.79
CA TRP A 302 -42.26 -12.97 -0.60
C TRP A 302 -43.44 -13.59 -1.38
N GLU A 303 -44.35 -14.33 -0.75
CA GLU A 303 -45.54 -14.91 -1.40
C GLU A 303 -46.54 -13.83 -1.82
N LYS A 304 -46.78 -12.84 -0.96
CA LYS A 304 -47.66 -11.71 -1.27
C LYS A 304 -47.05 -10.74 -2.29
N GLN A 305 -45.74 -10.47 -2.18
CA GLN A 305 -45.04 -9.59 -3.12
C GLN A 305 -44.84 -10.22 -4.50
N SER A 306 -44.52 -11.52 -4.57
CA SER A 306 -44.40 -12.24 -5.84
C SER A 306 -45.75 -12.34 -6.56
N GLN A 307 -46.85 -12.62 -5.84
CA GLN A 307 -48.20 -12.59 -6.43
C GLN A 307 -48.60 -11.19 -6.93
N SER A 308 -48.30 -10.13 -6.17
CA SER A 308 -48.54 -8.75 -6.62
C SER A 308 -47.69 -8.38 -7.84
N TRP A 309 -46.42 -8.81 -7.88
CA TRP A 309 -45.51 -8.52 -8.99
C TRP A 309 -45.92 -9.28 -10.26
N ILE A 310 -46.24 -10.58 -10.13
CA ILE A 310 -46.81 -11.41 -11.20
C ILE A 310 -48.13 -10.80 -11.70
N ALA A 311 -49.04 -10.38 -10.81
CA ALA A 311 -50.30 -9.75 -11.19
C ALA A 311 -50.09 -8.45 -11.97
N ARG A 312 -49.13 -7.60 -11.56
CA ARG A 312 -48.78 -6.38 -12.31
C ARG A 312 -48.14 -6.70 -13.66
N MET A 313 -47.31 -7.74 -13.75
CA MET A 313 -46.68 -8.17 -14.99
C MET A 313 -47.72 -8.73 -15.98
N VAL A 314 -48.64 -9.57 -15.49
CA VAL A 314 -49.77 -10.12 -16.25
C VAL A 314 -50.71 -9.00 -16.72
N ALA A 315 -51.07 -8.06 -15.85
CA ALA A 315 -51.88 -6.89 -16.23
C ALA A 315 -51.22 -6.04 -17.33
N LYS A 316 -49.89 -5.89 -17.28
CA LYS A 316 -49.11 -5.13 -18.27
C LYS A 316 -48.97 -5.86 -19.61
N ILE A 317 -48.90 -7.20 -19.60
CA ILE A 317 -48.82 -8.03 -20.82
C ILE A 317 -50.20 -8.18 -21.49
N PHE A 318 -51.27 -8.31 -20.70
CA PHE A 318 -52.61 -8.63 -21.20
C PHE A 318 -53.60 -7.45 -21.19
N GLY A 319 -53.16 -6.24 -20.83
CA GLY A 319 -53.94 -5.00 -20.95
C GLY A 319 -55.21 -4.91 -20.09
N LYS A 320 -55.41 -5.82 -19.13
CA LYS A 320 -56.53 -5.77 -18.19
C LYS A 320 -56.09 -5.14 -16.87
N LYS A 321 -56.79 -4.08 -16.44
CA LYS A 321 -56.66 -3.58 -15.07
C LYS A 321 -57.15 -4.69 -14.11
N PRO A 322 -56.45 -4.93 -12.99
CA PRO A 322 -56.99 -5.78 -11.94
C PRO A 322 -58.19 -5.08 -11.30
N ASP A 323 -59.31 -5.81 -11.17
CA ASP A 323 -60.43 -5.44 -10.30
C ASP A 323 -60.03 -5.60 -8.82
#